data_AF-A0A6N4AI92-F1
#
_entry.id   AF-A0A6N4AI92-F1
#
_cell.length_a   1.000
_cell.length_b   1.000
_cell.length_c   1.000
_cell.angle_alpha   90.00
_cell.angle_beta   90.00
_cell.angle_gamma   90.00
#
_symmetry.space_group_name_H-M   'P 1'
#
loop_
_entity.id
_entity.type
_entity.pdbx_description
1 polymer ?
#
loop_
_entity_poly.entity_id
_entity_poly.type
_entity_poly.pdbx_seq_one_letter_code
_entity_poly.pdbx_strand_id
1 'polypeptide(L)' 'MRALTKVGVPFSFSFMTYNSTKGMSDGIRHVHNAQLRMGYRNDQSDKSNILIGYVNEHDKDRWFYMPLLLKFNGCNVKP' A
#
# COMPACT_ATOMS: atom_id res chain seq x y z
N MET A 1 2.69 9.94 -1.36
CA MET A 1 2.17 9.22 -0.18
C MET A 1 2.77 9.74 1.14
N ARG A 2 4.08 9.62 1.41
CA ARG A 2 4.69 10.04 2.70
C ARG A 2 4.41 11.50 3.08
N ALA A 3 4.50 12.42 2.13
CA ALA A 3 4.19 13.83 2.37
C ALA A 3 2.74 14.05 2.82
N LEU A 4 1.76 13.39 2.16
CA LEU A 4 0.34 13.48 2.50
C LEU A 4 0.05 12.94 3.91
N THR A 5 0.62 11.77 4.24
CA THR A 5 0.51 11.22 5.60
C THR A 5 1.08 12.18 6.65
N LYS A 6 2.23 12.82 6.37
CA LYS A 6 2.88 13.75 7.31
C LYS A 6 2.00 14.96 7.63
N VAL A 7 1.20 15.43 6.66
CA VAL A 7 0.24 16.53 6.84
C VAL A 7 -1.15 16.04 7.26
N GLY A 8 -1.31 14.74 7.53
CA GLY A 8 -2.59 14.14 7.95
C GLY A 8 -3.63 14.04 6.84
N VAL A 9 -3.28 14.27 5.58
CA VAL A 9 -4.21 14.23 4.45
C VAL A 9 -4.36 12.79 3.97
N PRO A 10 -5.57 12.20 4.01
CA PRO A 10 -5.81 10.87 3.49
C PRO A 10 -5.76 10.86 1.96
N PHE A 11 -5.44 9.70 1.39
CA PHE A 11 -5.35 9.51 -0.06
C PHE A 11 -5.99 8.21 -0.49
N SER A 12 -6.34 8.11 -1.78
CA SER A 12 -6.90 6.90 -2.38
C SER A 12 -5.92 6.30 -3.36
N PHE A 13 -5.85 4.97 -3.43
CA PHE A 13 -4.96 4.28 -4.36
C PHE A 13 -5.52 2.91 -4.73
N SER A 14 -5.06 2.36 -5.85
CA SER A 14 -5.39 0.98 -6.23
C SER A 14 -4.12 0.21 -6.57
N PHE A 15 -4.11 -1.07 -6.21
CA PHE A 15 -2.97 -1.95 -6.40
C PHE A 15 -3.42 -3.36 -6.76
N MET A 16 -2.55 -4.10 -7.44
CA MET A 16 -2.77 -5.53 -7.66
C MET A 16 -2.45 -6.29 -6.37
N THR A 17 -3.41 -7.05 -5.85
CA THR A 17 -3.17 -7.90 -4.69
C THR A 17 -2.24 -9.04 -5.07
N TYR A 18 -1.34 -9.40 -4.15
CA TYR A 18 -0.44 -10.53 -4.36
C TYR A 18 -0.12 -11.18 -3.02
N ASN A 19 -0.35 -12.49 -2.95
CA ASN A 19 0.03 -13.32 -1.83
C ASN A 19 1.24 -14.16 -2.24
N SER A 20 2.43 -13.76 -1.77
CA SER A 20 3.67 -14.47 -2.09
C SER A 20 3.72 -15.91 -1.57
N THR A 21 2.97 -16.22 -0.51
CA THR A 21 2.97 -17.57 0.09
C THR A 21 2.11 -18.54 -0.72
N LYS A 22 1.00 -18.05 -1.28
CA LYS A 22 0.07 -18.86 -2.09
C LYS A 22 0.32 -18.73 -3.61
N GLY A 23 1.12 -17.75 -4.04
CA GLY A 23 1.32 -17.43 -5.45
C GLY A 23 0.05 -16.92 -6.14
N MET A 24 -0.89 -16.34 -5.38
CA MET A 24 -2.21 -15.94 -5.88
C MET A 24 -2.42 -14.43 -5.79
N SER A 25 -3.25 -13.91 -6.70
CA SER A 25 -3.78 -12.56 -6.67
C SER A 25 -5.31 -12.61 -6.60
N ASP A 26 -5.91 -11.84 -5.71
CA ASP A 26 -7.36 -11.63 -5.63
C ASP A 26 -7.83 -10.50 -6.57
N GLY A 27 -6.94 -10.03 -7.47
CA GLY A 27 -7.20 -8.96 -8.42
C GLY A 27 -6.85 -7.56 -7.88
N ILE A 28 -7.46 -6.54 -8.48
CA ILE A 28 -7.20 -5.13 -8.15
C ILE A 28 -7.99 -4.75 -6.90
N ARG A 29 -7.29 -4.26 -5.88
CA ARG A 29 -7.91 -3.68 -4.69
C ARG A 29 -7.90 -2.16 -4.79
N HIS A 30 -9.06 -1.58 -4.53
CA HIS A 30 -9.22 -0.13 -4.40
C HIS A 30 -9.26 0.23 -2.92
N VAL A 31 -8.44 1.19 -2.52
CA VAL A 31 -8.37 1.71 -1.16
C VAL A 31 -8.71 3.18 -1.17
N HIS A 32 -9.70 3.54 -0.37
CA HIS A 32 -10.12 4.90 -0.13
C HIS A 32 -9.73 5.33 1.28
N ASN A 33 -9.55 6.63 1.47
CA ASN A 33 -9.29 7.26 2.76
C ASN A 33 -8.12 6.59 3.54
N ALA A 34 -7.00 6.37 2.85
CA ALA A 34 -5.86 5.67 3.41
C ALA A 34 -4.78 6.61 3.93
N GLN A 35 -4.07 6.15 4.95
CA GLN A 35 -2.87 6.77 5.47
C GLN A 35 -1.74 5.73 5.58
N LEU A 36 -0.50 6.17 5.35
CA LEU A 36 0.65 5.30 5.59
C LEU A 36 0.87 5.10 7.09
N ARG A 37 1.26 3.88 7.47
CA ARG A 37 1.78 3.58 8.82
C ARG A 37 3.26 3.29 8.77
N MET A 38 3.87 3.12 9.95
CA MET A 38 5.23 2.59 10.04
C MET A 38 5.29 1.21 9.38
N GLY A 39 6.18 1.10 8.38
CA GLY A 39 6.50 -0.15 7.71
C GLY A 39 7.40 -1.05 8.55
N TYR A 40 7.75 -2.22 8.00
CA TYR A 40 8.78 -3.06 8.62
C TYR A 40 10.12 -2.31 8.64
N ARG A 41 10.87 -2.46 9.72
CA ARG A 41 12.27 -2.05 9.75
C ARG A 41 13.10 -2.99 8.88
N ASN A 42 14.24 -2.52 8.40
CA ASN A 42 15.10 -3.27 7.46
C ASN A 42 15.61 -4.61 8.04
N ASP A 43 15.74 -4.71 9.35
CA ASP A 43 16.12 -5.91 10.09
C ASP A 43 14.97 -6.93 10.27
N GLN A 44 13.73 -6.54 10.00
CA GLN A 44 12.54 -7.38 10.25
C GLN A 44 12.08 -8.16 9.01
N SER A 45 12.45 -7.72 7.81
CA SER A 45 12.09 -8.42 6.56
C SER A 45 12.90 -7.91 5.37
N ASP A 46 13.31 -8.83 4.49
CA ASP A 46 13.87 -8.51 3.17
C ASP A 46 12.90 -7.71 2.28
N LYS A 47 11.60 -7.73 2.62
CA LYS A 47 10.53 -7.02 1.90
C LYS A 47 10.29 -5.61 2.43
N SER A 48 10.99 -5.18 3.48
CA SER A 48 10.85 -3.85 4.10
C SER A 48 10.92 -2.69 3.11
N ASN A 49 11.73 -2.83 2.05
CA ASN A 49 11.87 -1.80 1.01
C ASN A 49 10.71 -1.73 0.01
N ILE A 50 9.97 -2.83 -0.18
CA ILE A 50 8.89 -2.93 -1.18
C ILE A 50 7.51 -3.04 -0.55
N LEU A 51 7.41 -3.37 0.74
CA LEU A 51 6.14 -3.55 1.45
C LEU A 51 5.77 -2.25 2.16
N ILE A 52 4.65 -1.67 1.75
CA ILE A 52 4.12 -0.43 2.33
C ILE A 52 2.94 -0.78 3.24
N GLY A 53 3.06 -0.39 4.51
CA GLY A 53 1.97 -0.49 5.47
C GLY A 53 1.01 0.70 5.35
N TYR A 54 -0.28 0.43 5.35
CA TYR A 54 -1.33 1.45 5.36
C TYR A 54 -2.48 1.07 6.30
N VAL A 55 -3.25 2.08 6.66
CA VAL A 55 -4.51 1.96 7.40
C VAL A 55 -5.60 2.71 6.64
N ASN A 56 -6.83 2.22 6.71
CA ASN A 56 -8.04 2.90 6.21
C ASN A 56 -9.18 2.70 7.21
N GLU A 57 -10.36 3.26 6.92
CA GLU A 57 -11.52 3.20 7.84
C GLU A 57 -12.08 1.79 8.04
N HIS A 58 -11.86 0.88 7.10
CA HIS A 58 -12.45 -0.46 7.11
C HIS A 58 -11.51 -1.54 7.67
N ASP A 59 -10.21 -1.39 7.47
CA ASP A 59 -9.21 -2.39 7.79
C ASP A 59 -8.15 -1.80 8.71
N LYS A 60 -8.00 -2.44 9.88
CA LYS A 60 -6.85 -2.21 10.74
C LYS A 60 -5.65 -2.91 10.12
N ASP A 61 -4.60 -2.14 9.85
CA ASP A 61 -3.25 -2.59 9.50
C ASP A 61 -3.14 -3.53 8.29
N ARG A 62 -3.08 -2.94 7.10
CA ARG A 62 -2.87 -3.65 5.84
C ARG A 62 -1.52 -3.33 5.23
N TRP A 63 -1.11 -4.20 4.32
CA TRP A 63 0.15 -4.11 3.60
C TRP A 63 -0.11 -4.28 2.10
N PHE A 64 0.65 -3.57 1.29
CA PHE A 64 0.70 -3.81 -0.15
C PHE A 64 2.13 -3.70 -0.67
N TYR A 65 2.37 -4.30 -1.84
CA TYR A 65 3.64 -4.20 -2.53
C TYR A 65 3.66 -2.91 -3.35
N MET A 66 4.60 -2.00 -3.07
CA MET A 66 4.82 -0.76 -3.80
C MET A 66 4.94 -0.97 -5.32
N PRO A 67 5.64 -2.00 -5.83
CA PRO A 67 5.73 -2.27 -7.27
C PRO A 67 4.39 -2.64 -7.93
N LEU A 68 3.39 -3.03 -7.14
CA LEU A 68 2.06 -3.41 -7.62
C LEU A 68 1.05 -2.26 -7.57
N LEU A 69 1.53 -1.04 -7.31
CA LEU A 69 0.71 0.16 -7.32
C LEU A 69 0.29 0.51 -8.75
N LEU A 70 -1.01 0.65 -8.98
CA LEU A 70 -1.58 0.93 -10.30
C LEU A 70 -2.04 2.39 -10.41
N LYS A 71 -2.78 2.88 -9.40
CA LYS A 71 -3.27 4.26 -9.36
C LYS A 71 -3.04 4.90 -8.02
N PHE A 72 -2.80 6.20 -8.05
CA PHE A 72 -2.67 7.04 -6.86
C PHE A 72 -3.48 8.33 -7.07
N ASN A 73 -4.45 8.59 -6.20
CA ASN A 73 -5.42 9.71 -6.29
C ASN A 73 -6.05 9.86 -7.68
N GLY A 74 -6.40 8.73 -8.32
CA GLY A 74 -7.00 8.71 -9.66
C GLY A 74 -5.99 8.78 -10.82
N CYS A 75 -4.74 9.14 -10.57
CA CYS A 75 -3.67 9.14 -11.57
C CYS A 75 -3.07 7.75 -11.74
N ASN A 76 -2.89 7.29 -12.99
CA ASN A 76 -2.13 6.07 -13.28
C ASN A 76 -0.67 6.27 -12.90
N VAL A 77 -0.14 5.34 -12.12
CA VAL A 77 1.29 5.26 -11.82
C VAL A 77 1.94 4.54 -12.98
N LYS A 78 2.87 5.21 -13.67
CA LYS A 78 3.69 4.60 -14.70
C LYS A 78 4.91 3.96 -14.03
N PRO A 79 5.35 2.77 -14.50
CA PRO A 79 6.57 2.14 -14.03
C PRO A 79 7.82 2.98 -14.35
#